data_AF-A0A7W0X5X3-F1
#
_entry.id   AF-A0A7W0X5X3-F1
#
_cell.length_a   1.000
_cell.length_b   1.000
_cell.length_c   1.000
_cell.angle_alpha   90.00
_cell.angle_beta   90.00
_cell.angle_gamma   90.00
#
_symmetry.space_group_name_H-M   'P 1'
#
loop_
_entity.id
_entity.type
_entity.pdbx_description
1 polymer ?
#
loop_
_entity_poly.entity_id
_entity_poly.type
_entity_poly.pdbx_seq_one_letter_code
_entity_poly.pdbx_strand_id
1 'polypeptide(L)'
;MNQRINWRASLAFVHDTCAAALAWVAMYWLRLNLDLTEPYLSDMWWTLAWIVPLQAGIFLALGLYRGLWRFASIVDLQRIVLSAGLGALLVPVVLVMLQAQTVVPRSVLIFYPLVLIFLMAGSRFTYRIWKEHRLYSPLEALGEPVLIVGAGEAGARLAED
;
A
#
# COMPACT_ATOMS: atom_id res chain seq x y z
N MET A 1 28.32 3.37 -3.26
CA MET A 1 26.93 2.91 -3.53
C MET A 1 26.32 2.23 -2.30
N ASN A 2 26.28 2.90 -1.15
CA ASN A 2 25.67 2.34 0.07
C ASN A 2 24.17 2.61 0.08
N GLN A 3 23.39 1.78 -0.60
CA GLN A 3 21.95 1.68 -0.34
C GLN A 3 21.79 0.99 1.01
N ARG A 4 21.67 1.78 2.10
CA ARG A 4 21.15 1.25 3.36
C ARG A 4 19.79 0.65 3.04
N ILE A 5 19.68 -0.67 3.13
CA ILE A 5 18.42 -1.40 2.96
C ILE A 5 17.46 -0.80 3.98
N ASN A 6 16.53 0.02 3.51
CA ASN A 6 15.52 0.63 4.36
C ASN A 6 14.58 -0.50 4.78
N TRP A 7 14.85 -1.15 5.91
CA TRP A 7 14.05 -2.28 6.41
C TRP A 7 12.54 -1.98 6.44
N ARG A 8 12.18 -0.71 6.68
CA ARG A 8 10.81 -0.19 6.60
C ARG A 8 10.21 -0.30 5.20
N ALA A 9 10.99 0.01 4.17
CA ALA A 9 10.57 -0.12 2.77
C ALA A 9 10.42 -1.59 2.38
N SER A 10 11.31 -2.47 2.84
CA SER A 10 11.20 -3.92 2.64
C SER A 10 9.94 -4.49 3.30
N LEU A 11 9.65 -4.08 4.55
CA LEU A 11 8.41 -4.49 5.22
C LEU A 11 7.15 -3.98 4.51
N ALA A 12 7.14 -2.72 4.08
CA ALA A 12 6.02 -2.18 3.31
C ALA A 12 5.82 -2.95 1.99
N PHE A 13 6.92 -3.32 1.32
CA PHE A 13 6.87 -4.11 0.10
C PHE A 13 6.32 -5.52 0.32
N VAL A 14 6.79 -6.22 1.36
CA VAL A 14 6.28 -7.54 1.71
C VAL A 14 4.79 -7.44 2.07
N HIS A 15 4.40 -6.46 2.89
CA HIS A 15 3.01 -6.20 3.23
C HIS A 15 2.14 -6.00 1.99
N ASP A 16 2.54 -5.13 1.07
CA ASP A 16 1.75 -4.80 -0.12
C ASP A 16 1.69 -5.98 -1.12
N THR A 17 2.74 -6.79 -1.19
CA THR A 17 2.75 -8.03 -1.98
C THR A 17 1.80 -9.07 -1.38
N CYS A 18 1.77 -9.21 -0.05
CA CYS A 18 0.77 -10.03 0.64
C CYS A 18 -0.64 -9.48 0.43
N ALA A 19 -0.83 -8.16 0.44
CA ALA A 19 -2.12 -7.53 0.17
C ALA A 19 -2.61 -7.83 -1.25
N ALA A 20 -1.72 -7.85 -2.26
CA ALA A 20 -2.06 -8.27 -3.62
C ALA A 20 -2.51 -9.74 -3.67
N ALA A 21 -1.79 -10.64 -2.99
CA ALA A 21 -2.17 -12.04 -2.93
C ALA A 21 -3.54 -12.23 -2.23
N LEU A 22 -3.73 -11.56 -1.10
CA LEU A 22 -4.99 -11.60 -0.33
C LEU A 22 -6.15 -11.02 -1.13
N ALA A 23 -5.95 -9.91 -1.85
CA ALA A 23 -6.98 -9.32 -2.71
C ALA A 23 -7.44 -10.30 -3.80
N TRP A 24 -6.50 -11.01 -4.42
CA TRP A 24 -6.82 -11.99 -5.47
C TRP A 24 -7.63 -13.17 -4.91
N VAL A 25 -7.15 -13.77 -3.82
CA VAL A 25 -7.83 -14.90 -3.15
C VAL A 25 -9.21 -14.49 -2.64
N ALA A 26 -9.32 -13.32 -1.99
CA ALA A 26 -10.58 -12.81 -1.47
C ALA A 26 -11.60 -12.60 -2.60
N MET A 27 -11.18 -12.10 -3.76
CA MET A 27 -12.09 -11.93 -4.89
C MET A 27 -12.57 -13.26 -5.48
N TYR A 28 -11.71 -14.28 -5.54
CA TYR A 28 -12.13 -15.63 -5.92
C TYR A 28 -13.16 -16.20 -4.94
N TRP A 29 -12.90 -16.09 -3.63
CA TRP A 29 -13.82 -16.51 -2.58
C TRP A 29 -15.17 -15.82 -2.66
N LEU A 30 -15.18 -14.48 -2.75
CA LEU A 30 -16.41 -13.71 -2.84
C LEU A 30 -17.18 -14.02 -4.13
N ARG A 31 -16.48 -14.23 -5.23
CA ARG A 31 -17.11 -14.53 -6.52
C ARG A 31 -17.76 -15.91 -6.56
N LEU A 32 -17.14 -16.88 -5.91
CA LEU A 32 -17.58 -18.27 -5.90
C LEU A 32 -18.49 -18.59 -4.70
N ASN A 33 -19.02 -17.57 -4.01
CA ASN A 33 -19.88 -17.74 -2.82
C ASN A 33 -19.25 -18.66 -1.75
N LEU A 34 -17.92 -18.59 -1.57
CA LEU A 34 -17.13 -19.45 -0.68
C LEU A 34 -17.10 -20.94 -1.07
N ASP A 35 -17.64 -21.30 -2.22
CA ASP A 35 -17.58 -22.66 -2.78
C ASP A 35 -16.39 -22.79 -3.74
N LEU A 36 -15.22 -23.08 -3.18
CA LEU A 36 -14.01 -23.38 -3.95
C LEU A 36 -13.94 -24.86 -4.32
N THR A 37 -14.73 -25.26 -5.31
CA THR A 37 -14.63 -26.59 -5.92
C THR A 37 -13.70 -26.55 -7.15
N GLU A 38 -13.01 -27.67 -7.45
CA GLU A 38 -12.25 -27.82 -8.69
C GLU A 38 -13.16 -27.63 -9.92
N PRO A 39 -12.69 -26.99 -11.01
CA PRO A 39 -11.30 -26.61 -11.34
C PRO A 39 -10.86 -25.21 -10.85
N TYR A 40 -11.73 -24.46 -10.16
CA TYR A 40 -11.46 -23.05 -9.86
C TYR A 40 -10.35 -22.85 -8.82
N LEU A 41 -10.14 -23.83 -7.93
CA LEU A 41 -9.10 -23.77 -6.91
C LEU A 41 -7.70 -23.86 -7.55
N SER A 42 -7.49 -24.83 -8.44
CA SER A 42 -6.23 -24.99 -9.17
C SER A 42 -5.94 -23.79 -10.08
N ASP A 43 -6.96 -23.27 -10.77
CA ASP A 43 -6.87 -22.04 -11.57
C ASP A 43 -6.48 -20.82 -10.71
N MET A 44 -7.04 -20.69 -9.50
CA MET A 44 -6.70 -19.60 -8.58
C MET A 44 -5.23 -19.64 -8.20
N TRP A 45 -4.70 -20.80 -7.79
CA TRP A 45 -3.28 -20.93 -7.41
C TRP A 45 -2.34 -20.69 -8.59
N TRP A 46 -2.68 -21.21 -9.76
CA TRP A 46 -1.90 -20.99 -10.97
C TRP A 46 -1.86 -19.52 -11.37
N THR A 47 -3.00 -18.84 -11.39
CA THR A 47 -3.08 -17.41 -11.72
C THR A 47 -2.40 -16.54 -10.66
N LEU A 48 -2.52 -16.89 -9.38
CA LEU A 48 -1.85 -16.20 -8.28
C LEU A 48 -0.32 -16.21 -8.44
N ALA A 49 0.26 -17.34 -8.86
CA ALA A 49 1.70 -17.48 -9.08
C ALA A 49 2.24 -16.51 -10.15
N TRP A 50 1.41 -16.07 -11.09
CA TRP A 50 1.78 -15.09 -12.12
C TRP A 50 1.45 -13.65 -11.73
N ILE A 51 0.31 -13.45 -11.07
CA ILE A 51 -0.20 -12.11 -10.74
C ILE A 51 0.60 -11.47 -9.61
N VAL A 52 1.01 -12.24 -8.61
CA VAL A 52 1.79 -11.70 -7.49
C VAL A 52 3.16 -11.15 -7.95
N PRO A 53 3.97 -11.88 -8.73
CA PRO A 53 5.22 -11.32 -9.28
C PRO A 53 5.00 -10.13 -10.21
N LEU A 54 3.96 -10.19 -11.06
CA LEU A 54 3.62 -9.07 -11.95
C LEU A 54 3.31 -7.80 -11.15
N GLN A 55 2.42 -7.91 -10.15
CA GLN A 55 2.03 -6.79 -9.30
C GLN A 55 3.21 -6.27 -8.47
N ALA A 56 4.03 -7.17 -7.92
CA ALA A 56 5.26 -6.82 -7.22
C ALA A 56 6.22 -6.03 -8.13
N GLY A 57 6.38 -6.47 -9.39
CA GLY A 57 7.16 -5.76 -10.41
C GLY A 57 6.63 -4.34 -10.66
N ILE A 58 5.30 -4.18 -10.78
CA ILE A 58 4.65 -2.87 -10.94
C ILE A 58 4.94 -1.95 -9.74
N PHE A 59 4.83 -2.46 -8.51
CA PHE A 59 5.13 -1.69 -7.29
C PHE A 59 6.57 -1.18 -7.26
N LEU A 60 7.52 -2.02 -7.67
CA LEU A 60 8.93 -1.66 -7.75
C LEU A 60 9.18 -0.64 -8.88
N ALA A 61 8.58 -0.83 -10.05
CA ALA A 61 8.74 0.03 -11.22
C ALA A 61 8.21 1.46 -10.96
N LEU A 62 7.05 1.59 -10.32
CA LEU A 62 6.48 2.88 -9.93
C LEU A 62 7.16 3.50 -8.71
N GLY A 63 8.12 2.79 -8.10
CA GLY A 63 8.88 3.29 -6.97
C GLY A 63 8.01 3.61 -5.77
N LEU A 64 7.01 2.77 -5.46
CA LEU A 64 6.04 2.97 -4.38
C LEU A 64 6.70 3.31 -3.04
N TYR A 65 7.91 2.80 -2.83
CA TYR A 65 8.66 2.90 -1.57
C TYR A 65 9.77 3.96 -1.59
N ARG A 66 9.95 4.69 -2.70
CA ARG A 66 10.93 5.78 -2.80
C ARG A 66 10.37 7.03 -2.12
N GLY A 67 10.81 7.31 -0.89
CA GLY A 67 10.59 8.60 -0.22
C GLY A 67 9.53 8.64 0.90
N LEU A 68 9.32 7.54 1.64
CA LEU A 68 8.29 7.31 2.67
C LEU A 68 8.09 8.39 3.78
N TRP A 69 8.83 9.51 3.82
CA TRP A 69 8.92 10.35 5.03
C TRP A 69 8.69 11.86 4.88
N ARG A 70 8.55 12.45 3.67
CA ARG A 70 8.55 13.94 3.57
C ARG A 70 7.18 14.59 3.31
N PHE A 71 6.33 14.06 2.42
CA PHE A 71 4.98 14.59 2.11
C PHE A 71 4.04 13.52 1.51
N ALA A 72 4.13 12.30 2.02
CA ALA A 72 3.85 11.11 1.23
C ALA A 72 2.35 10.78 1.00
N SER A 73 1.39 11.25 1.79
CA SER A 73 0.04 10.63 1.73
C SER A 73 -0.75 10.82 0.43
N ILE A 74 -0.72 12.00 -0.20
CA ILE A 74 -1.44 12.21 -1.48
C ILE A 74 -0.68 11.54 -2.64
N VAL A 75 0.65 11.71 -2.67
CA VAL A 75 1.51 11.13 -3.71
C VAL A 75 1.54 9.60 -3.63
N ASP A 76 1.52 9.04 -2.42
CA ASP A 76 1.46 7.59 -2.20
C ASP A 76 0.12 7.04 -2.67
N LEU A 77 -1.00 7.71 -2.37
CA LEU A 77 -2.30 7.29 -2.86
C LEU A 77 -2.36 7.31 -4.39
N GLN A 78 -1.84 8.37 -5.03
CA GLN A 78 -1.72 8.42 -6.49
C GLN A 78 -0.90 7.25 -7.04
N ARG A 79 0.24 6.94 -6.42
CA ARG A 79 1.08 5.80 -6.82
C ARG A 79 0.37 4.46 -6.64
N ILE A 80 -0.39 4.27 -5.55
CA ILE A 80 -1.19 3.08 -5.30
C ILE A 80 -2.24 2.94 -6.41
N VAL A 81 -2.99 4.00 -6.70
CA VAL A 81 -4.03 3.99 -7.74
C VAL A 81 -3.41 3.72 -9.12
N LEU A 82 -2.29 4.34 -9.47
CA LEU A 82 -1.58 4.07 -10.72
C LEU A 82 -1.08 2.62 -10.79
N SER A 83 -0.56 2.09 -9.68
CA SER A 83 -0.09 0.69 -9.62
C SER A 83 -1.21 -0.33 -9.76
N ALA A 84 -2.36 -0.07 -9.13
CA ALA A 84 -3.54 -0.91 -9.24
C ALA A 84 -4.18 -0.78 -10.62
N GLY A 85 -4.22 0.41 -11.21
CA GLY A 85 -4.71 0.64 -12.57
C GLY A 85 -3.84 -0.06 -13.62
N LEU A 86 -2.51 0.01 -13.47
CA LEU A 86 -1.60 -0.76 -14.32
C LEU A 86 -1.78 -2.27 -14.12
N GLY A 87 -1.98 -2.73 -12.88
CA GLY A 87 -2.34 -4.12 -12.59
C GLY A 87 -3.63 -4.53 -13.30
N ALA A 88 -4.68 -3.70 -13.23
CA ALA A 88 -5.97 -3.94 -13.86
C ALA A 88 -5.87 -4.10 -15.40
N LEU A 89 -4.94 -3.38 -16.04
CA LEU A 89 -4.70 -3.47 -17.47
C LEU A 89 -3.79 -4.64 -17.84
N LEU A 90 -2.71 -4.85 -17.08
CA LEU A 90 -1.68 -5.84 -17.42
C LEU A 90 -2.08 -7.26 -17.01
N VAL A 91 -2.83 -7.45 -15.92
CA VAL A 91 -3.26 -8.79 -15.47
C VAL A 91 -4.07 -9.51 -16.55
N PRO A 92 -5.14 -8.94 -17.13
CA PRO A 92 -5.87 -9.59 -18.22
C PRO A 92 -5.00 -9.88 -19.44
N VAL A 93 -4.09 -8.95 -19.80
CA VAL A 93 -3.17 -9.14 -20.94
C VAL A 93 -2.27 -10.35 -20.70
N VAL A 94 -1.65 -10.44 -19.51
CA VAL A 94 -0.78 -11.57 -19.15
C VAL A 94 -1.56 -12.88 -19.16
N LEU A 95 -2.78 -12.91 -18.60
CA LEU A 95 -3.63 -14.11 -18.61
C LEU A 95 -3.97 -14.57 -20.03
N VAL A 96 -4.26 -13.65 -20.95
CA VAL A 96 -4.50 -13.96 -22.36
C VAL A 96 -3.23 -14.47 -23.05
N MET A 97 -2.08 -13.83 -22.81
CA MET A 97 -0.80 -14.25 -23.40
C MET A 97 -0.34 -15.63 -22.92
N LEU A 98 -0.64 -15.99 -21.67
CA LEU A 98 -0.37 -17.30 -21.11
C LEU A 98 -1.31 -18.40 -21.64
N GLN A 99 -2.23 -18.06 -22.56
CA GLN A 99 -3.27 -18.96 -23.06
C GLN A 99 -4.00 -19.66 -21.92
N ALA A 100 -4.24 -18.93 -20.82
CA ALA A 100 -4.83 -19.51 -19.65
C ALA A 100 -6.21 -20.06 -20.02
N GLN A 101 -6.33 -21.39 -20.08
CA GLN A 101 -7.62 -22.08 -20.28
C GLN A 101 -8.54 -21.90 -19.05
N THR A 102 -8.02 -21.25 -18.01
CA THR A 102 -8.67 -20.92 -16.76
C THR A 102 -9.77 -19.90 -16.97
N VAL A 103 -11.00 -20.22 -16.57
CA VAL A 103 -12.13 -19.29 -16.66
C VAL A 103 -12.09 -18.36 -15.45
N VAL A 104 -11.19 -17.37 -15.49
CA VAL A 104 -11.18 -16.31 -14.46
C VAL A 104 -12.46 -15.48 -14.62
N PRO A 105 -13.34 -15.39 -13.60
CA PRO A 105 -14.55 -14.62 -13.72
C PRO A 105 -14.21 -13.14 -13.93
N ARG A 106 -14.80 -12.50 -14.96
CA ARG A 106 -14.49 -11.10 -15.34
C ARG A 106 -14.68 -10.11 -14.19
N SER A 107 -15.60 -10.39 -13.27
CA SER A 107 -15.79 -9.59 -12.06
C SER A 107 -14.56 -9.60 -11.14
N VAL A 108 -13.84 -10.73 -11.01
CA VAL A 108 -12.60 -10.79 -10.21
C VAL A 108 -11.57 -9.80 -10.76
N LEU A 109 -11.41 -9.73 -12.08
CA LEU A 109 -10.47 -8.81 -12.73
C LEU A 109 -10.83 -7.34 -12.50
N ILE A 110 -12.12 -7.00 -12.50
CA ILE A 110 -12.61 -5.63 -12.32
C ILE A 110 -12.50 -5.19 -10.85
N PHE A 111 -12.86 -6.07 -9.91
CA PHE A 111 -12.89 -5.73 -8.49
C PHE A 111 -11.54 -5.91 -7.78
N TYR A 112 -10.65 -6.76 -8.29
CA TYR A 112 -9.28 -6.92 -7.78
C TYR A 112 -8.54 -5.59 -7.54
N PRO A 113 -8.41 -4.67 -8.51
CA PRO A 113 -7.71 -3.41 -8.29
C PRO A 113 -8.39 -2.53 -7.23
N LEU A 114 -9.71 -2.59 -7.10
CA LEU A 114 -10.45 -1.85 -6.08
C LEU A 114 -10.15 -2.39 -4.68
N VAL A 115 -10.19 -3.70 -4.50
CA VAL A 115 -9.83 -4.35 -3.23
C VAL A 115 -8.37 -4.11 -2.90
N LEU A 116 -7.47 -4.16 -3.88
CA LEU A 116 -6.05 -3.88 -3.70
C LEU A 116 -5.81 -2.46 -3.21
N ILE A 117 -6.43 -1.46 -3.87
CA ILE A 117 -6.37 -0.05 -3.43
C ILE A 117 -6.88 0.06 -1.99
N PHE A 118 -8.02 -0.57 -1.67
CA PHE A 118 -8.61 -0.49 -0.35
C PHE A 118 -7.68 -1.09 0.73
N LEU A 119 -7.10 -2.26 0.49
CA LEU A 119 -6.16 -2.89 1.42
C LEU A 119 -4.89 -2.06 1.62
N MET A 120 -4.32 -1.54 0.53
CA MET A 120 -3.06 -0.79 0.57
C MET A 120 -3.20 0.64 1.09
N ALA A 121 -4.29 1.32 0.72
CA ALA A 121 -4.60 2.66 1.22
C ALA A 121 -5.07 2.56 2.68
N GLY A 122 -5.99 1.63 2.97
CA GLY A 122 -6.52 1.39 4.31
C GLY A 122 -5.42 1.11 5.32
N SER A 123 -4.51 0.18 5.04
CA SER A 123 -3.40 -0.14 5.94
C SER A 123 -2.51 1.08 6.25
N ARG A 124 -2.19 1.90 5.24
CA ARG A 124 -1.38 3.12 5.38
C ARG A 124 -2.10 4.20 6.16
N PHE A 125 -3.38 4.42 5.88
CA PHE A 125 -4.21 5.39 6.60
C PHE A 125 -4.36 4.97 8.06
N THR A 126 -4.67 3.70 8.34
CA THR A 126 -4.76 3.19 9.71
C THR A 126 -3.44 3.29 10.46
N TYR A 127 -2.32 2.91 9.83
CA TYR A 127 -0.99 3.07 10.43
C TYR A 127 -0.68 4.53 10.75
N ARG A 128 -1.03 5.45 9.84
CA ARG A 128 -0.83 6.88 10.03
C ARG A 128 -1.67 7.41 11.17
N ILE A 129 -2.98 7.16 11.18
CA ILE A 129 -3.89 7.60 12.24
C ILE A 129 -3.41 7.07 13.58
N TRP A 130 -3.07 5.78 13.67
CA TRP A 130 -2.58 5.19 14.91
C TRP A 130 -1.26 5.82 15.39
N LYS A 131 -0.32 6.09 14.48
CA LYS A 131 0.95 6.73 14.82
C LYS A 131 0.78 8.19 15.21
N GLU A 132 -0.04 8.94 14.47
CA GLU A 132 -0.34 10.35 14.71
C GLU A 132 -1.06 10.49 16.06
N HIS A 133 -2.06 9.66 16.35
CA HIS A 133 -2.76 9.66 17.63
C HIS A 133 -1.88 9.24 18.81
N ARG A 134 -0.86 8.39 18.57
CA ARG A 134 0.11 8.01 19.62
C ARG A 134 1.24 9.01 19.81
N LEU A 135 1.58 9.82 18.80
CA LEU A 135 2.49 10.97 18.95
C LEU A 135 1.77 12.14 19.62
N TYR A 136 0.48 12.35 19.33
CA TYR A 136 -0.45 13.22 20.06
C TYR A 136 -0.98 12.57 21.35
N SER A 137 -0.14 11.77 22.02
CA SER A 137 -0.34 11.41 23.43
C SER A 137 0.02 12.63 24.29
N PRO A 138 -0.54 12.84 25.50
CA PRO A 138 -0.63 14.13 26.18
C PRO A 138 0.69 14.83 26.58
N LEU A 139 1.87 14.35 26.17
CA LEU A 139 3.14 14.96 26.51
C LEU A 139 3.38 16.31 25.82
N GLU A 140 2.78 16.60 24.65
CA GLU A 140 2.80 17.97 24.08
C GLU A 140 1.85 18.93 24.81
N ALA A 141 0.89 18.44 25.60
CA ALA A 141 0.06 19.30 26.45
C ALA A 141 0.81 19.81 27.70
N LEU A 142 2.08 19.45 27.88
CA LEU A 142 2.96 19.98 28.93
C LEU A 142 3.89 21.11 28.44
N GLY A 143 3.88 21.45 27.14
CA GLY A 143 4.64 22.58 26.61
C GLY A 143 3.70 23.58 25.96
N GLU A 144 3.36 24.67 26.65
CA GLU A 144 2.60 25.77 26.05
C GLU A 144 3.46 26.48 24.98
N PRO A 145 3.02 26.53 23.71
CA PRO A 145 3.75 27.26 22.70
C PRO A 145 3.60 28.78 22.93
N VAL A 146 4.65 29.41 23.46
CA VAL A 146 4.70 30.86 23.67
C VAL A 146 5.36 31.55 22.48
N LEU A 147 4.64 32.51 21.87
CA LEU A 147 5.17 33.36 20.82
C LEU A 147 5.84 34.59 21.43
N ILE A 148 7.16 34.67 21.37
CA ILE A 148 7.91 35.85 21.83
C ILE A 148 7.93 36.89 20.70
N VAL A 149 7.08 37.92 20.82
CA VAL A 149 7.08 39.07 19.90
C VAL A 149 7.98 40.16 20.47
N GLY A 150 9.14 40.35 19.86
CA GLY A 150 10.17 41.29 20.33
C GLY A 150 11.35 40.57 20.99
N ALA A 151 12.10 39.77 20.21
CA ALA A 151 13.32 39.10 20.66
C ALA A 151 14.53 40.07 20.64
N GLY A 152 14.47 41.11 21.45
CA GLY A 152 15.66 41.87 21.84
C GLY A 152 16.51 41.05 22.83
N GLU A 153 17.57 41.67 23.37
CA GLU A 153 18.53 41.01 24.26
C GLU A 153 17.88 40.31 25.49
N ALA A 154 16.76 40.85 25.99
CA ALA A 154 15.98 40.27 27.09
C ALA A 154 15.16 39.04 26.69
N GLY A 155 14.62 39.00 25.47
CA GLY A 155 13.91 37.83 24.93
C GLY A 155 14.87 36.68 24.56
N ALA A 156 16.11 37.00 24.22
CA ALA A 156 17.16 36.03 23.95
C ALA A 156 17.64 35.31 25.22
N ARG A 157 17.82 36.04 26.33
CA ARG A 157 18.21 35.42 27.62
C ARG A 157 17.14 34.50 28.21
N LEU A 158 15.85 34.80 28.00
CA LEU A 158 14.75 33.97 28.47
C LEU A 158 14.57 32.66 27.68
N ALA A 159 15.18 32.56 26.49
CA ALA A 159 15.16 31.36 25.67
C ALA A 159 16.42 30.49 25.89
N GLU A 160 17.43 31.01 26.59
CA GLU A 160 18.66 30.29 26.94
C GLU A 160 18.61 29.62 28.31
N ASP A 161 17.68 30.00 29.20
CA ASP A 161 17.35 29.30 30.47
C ASP A 161 16.27 28.23 30.25
#